data_AF-A0AA35SKQ3-F1
#
_entry.id   AF-A0AA35SKQ3-F1
#
_cell.length_a   1.000
_cell.length_b   1.000
_cell.length_c   1.000
_cell.angle_alpha   90.00
_cell.angle_beta   90.00
_cell.angle_gamma   90.00
#
_symmetry.space_group_name_H-M   'P 1'
#
loop_
_entity.id
_entity.type
_entity.pdbx_description
1 polymer ?
#
loop_
_entity_poly.entity_id
_entity_poly.type
_entity_poly.pdbx_seq_one_letter_code
_entity_poly.pdbx_strand_id
1 'polypeptide(L)'
;MRYVNEQLRACGQLRGDHPLIRLIQHCLHNGPHKRPSIREVLRLLEEARAGVGDEGSERNKRELVRALQTQPRNQNLERVLRDLVIENADLQSRVQAKDMELVAAQQQLRRNETELTGNKAELTRKEAEMTRAEETIRREQQQIQEMRQRETELVQAKDREIALLQQQLGEKVQPPLPHLWITTNTLSPHIVRPLFHPLLRQDVFHLLRQGVLVRLVRLVRLL
;
A
#
# COMPACT_ATOMS: atom_id res chain seq x y z
N MET A 1 -30.26 19.94 74.64
CA MET A 1 -28.97 19.47 75.18
C MET A 1 -28.58 18.04 74.76
N ARG A 2 -29.50 17.06 74.64
CA ARG A 2 -29.15 15.72 74.10
C ARG A 2 -28.59 15.79 72.67
N TYR A 3 -29.20 16.61 71.81
CA TYR A 3 -28.77 16.82 70.43
C TYR A 3 -27.33 17.35 70.27
N VAL A 4 -26.91 18.30 71.10
CA VAL A 4 -25.54 18.86 71.04
C VAL A 4 -24.51 17.83 71.52
N ASN A 5 -24.85 17.03 72.53
CA ASN A 5 -23.98 15.93 72.99
C ASN A 5 -23.88 14.79 71.97
N GLU A 6 -24.94 14.52 71.20
CA GLU A 6 -24.92 13.53 70.12
C GLU A 6 -24.09 14.01 68.92
N GLN A 7 -24.24 15.28 68.51
CA GLN A 7 -23.41 15.88 67.45
C GLN A 7 -21.92 15.89 67.83
N LEU A 8 -21.59 16.21 69.08
CA LEU A 8 -20.20 16.17 69.57
C LEU A 8 -19.62 14.74 69.66
N ARG A 9 -20.46 13.73 69.92
CA ARG A 9 -20.04 12.31 69.87
C ARG A 9 -19.89 11.80 68.45
N ALA A 10 -20.74 12.25 67.52
CA ALA A 10 -20.69 11.85 66.11
C ALA A 10 -19.43 12.35 65.38
N CYS A 11 -18.82 13.44 65.85
CA CYS A 11 -17.52 13.93 65.34
C CYS A 11 -16.31 13.05 65.72
N GLY A 12 -16.50 11.89 66.36
CA GLY A 12 -15.72 10.66 66.16
C GLY A 12 -14.22 10.60 66.51
N GLN A 13 -13.52 11.72 66.75
CA GLN A 13 -12.05 11.72 66.92
C GLN A 13 -11.55 12.59 68.09
N LEU A 14 -12.42 13.39 68.69
CA LEU A 14 -12.07 14.10 69.91
C LEU A 14 -12.53 13.24 71.09
N ARG A 15 -11.63 12.37 71.57
CA ARG A 15 -11.80 11.72 72.89
C ARG A 15 -12.19 12.81 73.88
N GLY A 16 -13.10 12.53 74.81
CA GLY A 16 -13.74 13.49 75.74
C GLY A 16 -12.80 14.28 76.67
N ASP A 17 -11.51 14.24 76.41
CA ASP A 17 -10.44 14.92 77.12
C ASP A 17 -9.93 16.18 76.41
N HIS A 18 -10.44 16.51 75.22
CA HIS A 18 -10.03 17.75 74.55
C HIS A 18 -10.42 18.98 75.38
N PRO A 19 -9.46 19.86 75.76
CA PRO A 19 -9.71 21.00 76.66
C PRO A 19 -10.85 21.92 76.20
N LEU A 20 -10.95 22.19 74.90
CA LEU A 20 -12.05 22.99 74.32
C LEU A 20 -13.42 22.31 74.45
N ILE A 21 -13.50 20.98 74.32
CA ILE A 21 -14.78 20.27 74.47
C ILE A 21 -15.23 20.30 75.94
N ARG A 22 -14.31 20.08 76.88
CA ARG A 22 -14.60 20.19 78.32
C ARG A 22 -15.07 21.60 78.68
N LEU A 23 -14.44 22.62 78.12
CA LEU A 23 -14.86 24.01 78.31
C LEU A 23 -16.29 24.26 77.78
N ILE A 24 -16.59 23.84 76.55
CA ILE A 24 -17.94 23.98 75.97
C ILE A 24 -18.98 23.28 76.84
N GLN A 25 -18.68 22.08 77.34
CA GLN A 25 -19.56 21.34 78.26
C GLN A 25 -19.78 22.09 79.58
N HIS A 26 -18.75 22.74 80.12
CA HIS A 26 -18.84 23.54 81.35
C HIS A 26 -19.69 24.81 81.15
N CYS A 27 -19.51 25.49 80.01
CA CYS A 27 -20.28 26.69 79.64
C CYS A 27 -21.77 26.39 79.41
N LEU A 28 -22.07 25.22 78.84
CA LEU A 28 -23.44 24.80 78.54
C LEU A 28 -24.12 24.04 79.68
N HIS A 29 -23.59 24.10 80.91
CA HIS A 29 -24.18 23.42 82.05
C HIS A 29 -25.61 23.95 82.36
N ASN A 30 -26.54 23.05 82.69
CA ASN A 30 -27.96 23.40 82.89
C ASN A 30 -28.19 24.33 84.10
N GLY A 31 -27.42 24.14 85.17
CA GLY A 31 -27.45 25.03 86.33
C GLY A 31 -26.65 26.32 86.09
N PRO A 32 -27.24 27.52 86.21
CA PRO A 32 -26.54 28.79 85.96
C PRO A 32 -25.39 29.04 86.94
N HIS A 33 -25.52 28.60 88.20
CA HIS A 33 -24.48 28.69 89.23
C HIS A 33 -23.28 27.76 88.99
N LYS A 34 -23.42 26.81 88.06
CA LYS A 34 -22.37 25.86 87.67
C LYS A 34 -21.69 26.26 86.37
N ARG A 35 -22.12 27.36 85.74
CA ARG A 35 -21.45 27.88 84.55
C ARG A 35 -20.24 28.70 85.00
N PRO A 36 -19.08 28.53 84.34
CA PRO A 36 -17.91 29.32 84.65
C PRO A 36 -18.19 30.79 84.35
N SER A 37 -17.56 31.67 85.12
CA SER A 37 -17.50 33.09 84.83
C SER A 37 -16.74 33.34 83.52
N ILE A 38 -16.99 34.48 82.87
CA ILE A 38 -16.26 34.89 81.65
C ILE A 38 -14.74 34.87 81.87
N ARG A 39 -14.27 35.27 83.07
CA ARG A 39 -12.84 35.25 83.42
C ARG A 39 -12.28 33.81 83.43
N GLU A 40 -13.04 32.86 83.97
CA GLU A 40 -12.65 31.45 83.96
C GLU A 40 -12.69 30.85 82.55
N VAL A 41 -13.67 31.24 81.72
CA VAL A 41 -13.74 30.83 80.32
C VAL A 41 -12.51 31.29 79.55
N LEU A 42 -12.12 32.57 79.69
CA LEU A 42 -10.93 33.11 79.03
C LEU A 42 -9.64 32.41 79.50
N ARG A 43 -9.51 32.17 80.81
CA ARG A 43 -8.38 31.42 81.39
C ARG A 43 -8.30 30.00 80.82
N LEU A 44 -9.42 29.29 80.76
CA LEU A 44 -9.49 27.93 80.21
C LEU A 44 -9.25 27.90 78.69
N LEU A 45 -9.64 28.95 77.96
CA LEU A 45 -9.30 29.11 76.54
C LEU A 45 -7.81 29.33 76.33
N GLU A 46 -7.16 30.15 77.17
CA GLU A 46 -5.71 30.37 77.12
C GLU A 46 -4.94 29.10 77.48
N GLU A 47 -5.36 28.36 78.51
CA GLU A 47 -4.80 27.05 78.86
C GLU A 47 -4.97 26.04 77.73
N ALA A 48 -6.17 25.98 77.12
CA ALA A 48 -6.44 25.13 75.97
C ALA A 48 -5.58 25.52 74.76
N ARG A 49 -5.38 26.81 74.52
CA ARG A 49 -4.56 27.33 73.42
C ARG A 49 -3.07 27.03 73.64
N ALA A 50 -2.58 27.15 74.87
CA ALA A 50 -1.20 26.83 75.22
C ALA A 50 -0.87 25.34 75.01
N GLY A 51 -1.82 24.44 75.28
CA GLY A 51 -1.66 22.99 75.05
C GLY A 51 -1.71 22.55 73.58
N VAL A 52 -2.20 23.38 72.66
CA VAL A 52 -2.33 23.02 71.21
C VAL A 52 -0.99 23.14 70.47
N GLY A 53 -0.01 23.85 71.03
CA GLY A 53 1.36 23.97 70.49
C GLY A 53 2.34 22.90 70.99
N ASP A 54 1.88 21.95 71.81
CA ASP A 54 2.75 20.98 72.46
C ASP A 54 3.22 19.89 71.49
N GLU A 55 4.46 19.44 71.63
CA GLU A 55 5.11 18.44 70.76
C GLU A 55 4.28 17.15 70.59
N GLY A 56 3.40 16.86 71.54
CA GLY A 56 2.43 15.76 71.47
C GLY A 56 1.45 15.87 70.29
N SER A 57 1.04 17.08 69.91
CA SER A 57 0.18 17.32 68.74
C SER A 57 0.92 16.98 67.44
N GLU A 58 2.18 17.37 67.33
CA GLU A 58 3.03 17.02 66.19
C GLU A 58 3.40 15.52 66.18
N ARG A 59 3.62 14.90 67.34
CA ARG A 59 3.79 13.43 67.43
C ARG A 59 2.55 12.68 66.96
N ASN A 60 1.36 13.10 67.41
CA ASN A 60 0.09 12.49 66.98
C ASN A 60 -0.17 12.69 65.48
N LYS A 61 0.14 13.86 64.92
CA LYS A 61 0.09 14.09 63.47
C LYS A 61 1.07 13.18 62.74
N ARG A 62 2.31 13.06 63.21
CA ARG A 62 3.33 12.17 62.63
C ARG A 62 2.90 10.70 62.71
N GLU A 63 2.32 10.26 63.81
CA GLU A 63 1.79 8.90 63.95
C GLU A 63 0.59 8.64 63.04
N LEU A 64 -0.32 9.61 62.90
CA LEU A 64 -1.44 9.51 61.96
C LEU A 64 -0.95 9.46 60.51
N VAL A 65 0.03 10.28 60.15
CA VAL A 65 0.69 10.24 58.84
C VAL A 65 1.37 8.89 58.61
N ARG A 66 2.08 8.34 59.61
CA ARG A 66 2.65 6.99 59.52
C ARG A 66 1.57 5.92 59.37
N ALA A 67 0.47 5.99 60.12
CA ALA A 67 -0.63 5.04 60.04
C ALA A 67 -1.36 5.09 58.70
N LEU A 68 -1.48 6.28 58.11
CA LEU A 68 -1.97 6.46 56.75
C LEU A 68 -0.96 5.92 55.73
N GLN A 69 0.34 6.14 55.91
CA GLN A 69 1.37 5.59 55.03
C GLN A 69 1.48 4.05 55.10
N THR A 70 1.24 3.45 56.27
CA THR A 70 1.24 1.99 56.44
C THR A 70 -0.09 1.33 56.12
N GLN A 71 -1.12 2.11 55.79
CA GLN A 71 -2.42 1.58 55.43
C GLN A 71 -2.29 0.74 54.13
N PRO A 72 -2.72 -0.53 54.13
CA PRO A 72 -2.54 -1.43 52.99
C PRO A 72 -3.24 -0.91 51.73
N ARG A 73 -4.31 -0.12 51.88
CA ARG A 73 -4.99 0.55 50.78
C ARG A 73 -4.06 1.51 50.03
N ASN A 74 -3.21 2.26 50.72
CA ASN A 74 -2.30 3.22 50.09
C ASN A 74 -1.17 2.51 49.36
N GLN A 75 -0.64 1.42 49.93
CA GLN A 75 0.33 0.57 49.25
C GLN A 75 -0.25 -0.10 47.99
N ASN A 76 -1.53 -0.49 48.01
CA ASN A 76 -2.23 -1.01 46.83
C ASN A 76 -2.40 0.05 45.74
N LEU A 77 -2.80 1.26 46.12
CA LEU A 77 -2.92 2.38 45.18
C LEU A 77 -1.58 2.74 44.54
N GLU A 78 -0.49 2.76 45.31
CA GLU A 78 0.85 2.99 44.77
C GLU A 78 1.29 1.91 43.79
N ARG A 79 0.96 0.64 44.05
CA ARG A 79 1.23 -0.46 43.11
C ARG A 79 0.47 -0.27 41.81
N VAL A 80 -0.84 -0.04 41.89
CA VAL A 80 -1.68 0.20 40.71
C VAL A 80 -1.19 1.41 39.92
N LEU A 81 -0.79 2.49 40.60
CA LEU A 81 -0.23 3.67 39.93
C LEU A 81 1.08 3.34 39.20
N ARG A 82 1.97 2.54 39.81
CA ARG A 82 3.21 2.09 39.14
C ARG A 82 2.90 1.25 37.90
N ASP A 83 1.97 0.30 38.02
CA ASP A 83 1.58 -0.57 36.91
C ASP A 83 0.98 0.23 35.75
N LEU A 84 0.08 1.19 36.05
CA LEU A 84 -0.50 2.09 35.05
C LEU A 84 0.54 3.00 34.39
N VAL A 85 1.55 3.47 35.13
CA VAL A 85 2.64 4.28 34.55
C VAL A 85 3.48 3.45 33.58
N ILE A 86 3.78 2.20 33.94
CA ILE A 86 4.51 1.28 33.05
C ILE A 86 3.67 0.98 31.80
N GLU A 87 2.39 0.67 31.97
CA GLU A 87 1.47 0.41 30.85
C GLU A 87 1.34 1.63 29.93
N ASN A 88 1.26 2.84 30.49
CA ASN A 88 1.21 4.06 29.70
C ASN A 88 2.50 4.27 28.89
N ALA A 89 3.67 4.00 29.48
CA ALA A 89 4.95 4.08 28.79
C ALA A 89 5.06 3.04 27.64
N ASP A 90 4.57 1.82 27.85
CA ASP A 90 4.50 0.79 26.80
C ASP A 90 3.57 1.21 25.66
N LEU A 91 2.36 1.68 25.99
CA LEU A 91 1.39 2.16 25.01
C LEU A 91 1.94 3.35 24.21
N GLN A 92 2.61 4.30 24.85
CA GLN A 92 3.27 5.42 24.17
C GLN A 92 4.35 4.92 23.19
N SER A 93 5.17 3.96 23.61
CA SER A 93 6.20 3.37 22.76
C SER A 93 5.59 2.66 21.53
N ARG A 94 4.48 1.94 21.74
CA ARG A 94 3.74 1.25 20.66
C ARG A 94 3.08 2.23 19.69
N VAL A 95 2.52 3.33 20.18
CA VAL A 95 1.96 4.40 19.35
C VAL A 95 3.05 5.04 18.51
N GLN A 96 4.20 5.39 19.11
CA GLN A 96 5.33 5.94 18.37
C GLN A 96 5.85 4.99 17.29
N ALA A 97 5.94 3.69 17.59
CA ALA A 97 6.31 2.69 16.59
C ALA A 97 5.32 2.65 15.41
N LYS A 98 4.02 2.70 15.69
CA LYS A 98 2.98 2.73 14.66
C LYS A 98 2.98 4.02 13.85
N ASP A 99 3.27 5.15 14.46
CA ASP A 99 3.41 6.43 13.75
C ASP A 99 4.57 6.38 12.75
N MET A 100 5.72 5.79 13.14
CA MET A 100 6.84 5.60 12.21
C MET A 100 6.49 4.66 11.05
N GLU A 101 5.79 3.54 11.33
CA GLU A 101 5.31 2.63 10.29
C GLU A 101 4.37 3.33 9.31
N LEU A 102 3.43 4.15 9.82
CA LEU A 102 2.51 4.92 9.00
C LEU A 102 3.24 5.94 8.11
N VAL A 103 4.22 6.66 8.66
CA VAL A 103 5.04 7.60 7.88
C VAL A 103 5.80 6.87 6.77
N ALA A 104 6.41 5.72 7.07
CA ALA A 104 7.11 4.92 6.07
C ALA A 104 6.16 4.43 4.96
N ALA A 105 4.98 3.93 5.32
CA ALA A 105 3.96 3.50 4.36
C ALA A 105 3.47 4.66 3.48
N GLN A 106 3.24 5.84 4.05
CA GLN A 106 2.85 7.04 3.29
C GLN A 106 3.93 7.48 2.30
N GLN A 107 5.22 7.42 2.69
CA GLN A 107 6.31 7.72 1.78
C GLN A 107 6.38 6.72 0.62
N GLN A 108 6.16 5.44 0.89
CA GLN A 108 6.14 4.42 -0.15
C GLN A 108 4.97 4.62 -1.13
N LEU A 109 3.78 4.96 -0.62
CA LEU A 109 2.63 5.28 -1.48
C LEU A 109 2.93 6.44 -2.43
N ARG A 110 3.54 7.53 -1.92
CA ARG A 110 3.92 8.67 -2.76
C ARG A 110 4.93 8.29 -3.86
N ARG A 111 5.91 7.44 -3.54
CA ARG A 111 6.85 6.93 -4.56
C ARG A 111 6.12 6.14 -5.64
N ASN A 112 5.26 5.21 -5.25
CA ASN A 112 4.47 4.42 -6.19
C ASN A 112 3.57 5.30 -7.08
N GLU A 113 2.95 6.36 -6.52
CA GLU A 113 2.16 7.32 -7.30
C GLU A 113 2.99 8.05 -8.36
N THR A 114 4.21 8.47 -8.01
CA THR A 114 5.12 9.12 -8.97
C THR A 114 5.57 8.15 -10.08
N GLU A 115 5.86 6.90 -9.73
CA GLU A 115 6.23 5.86 -10.70
C GLU A 115 5.07 5.53 -11.63
N LEU A 116 3.86 5.37 -11.11
CA LEU A 116 2.65 5.13 -11.92
C LEU A 116 2.39 6.28 -12.90
N THR A 117 2.60 7.52 -12.46
CA THR A 117 2.45 8.70 -13.32
C THR A 117 3.50 8.69 -14.44
N GLY A 118 4.75 8.33 -14.13
CA GLY A 118 5.82 8.17 -15.12
C GLY A 118 5.52 7.07 -16.13
N ASN A 119 5.13 5.89 -15.67
CA ASN A 119 4.76 4.76 -16.52
C ASN A 119 3.58 5.08 -17.43
N LYS A 120 2.57 5.81 -16.92
CA LYS A 120 1.43 6.26 -17.73
C LYS A 120 1.88 7.19 -18.85
N ALA A 121 2.76 8.14 -18.57
CA ALA A 121 3.30 9.04 -19.59
C ALA A 121 4.13 8.28 -20.64
N GLU A 122 4.92 7.28 -20.24
CA GLU A 122 5.68 6.44 -21.16
C GLU A 122 4.76 5.60 -22.06
N LEU A 123 3.69 5.02 -21.51
CA LEU A 123 2.71 4.26 -22.28
C LEU A 123 2.03 5.15 -23.34
N THR A 124 1.56 6.34 -22.95
CA THR A 124 0.97 7.30 -23.91
C THR A 124 1.95 7.70 -25.01
N ARG A 125 3.24 7.85 -24.69
CA ARG A 125 4.27 8.10 -25.69
C ARG A 125 4.43 6.92 -26.67
N LYS A 126 4.49 5.69 -26.16
CA LYS A 126 4.61 4.49 -26.99
C LYS A 126 3.37 4.26 -27.86
N GLU A 127 2.18 4.55 -27.36
CA GLU A 127 0.94 4.52 -28.16
C GLU A 127 0.99 5.52 -29.32
N ALA A 128 1.48 6.74 -29.09
CA ALA A 128 1.67 7.73 -30.15
C ALA A 128 2.74 7.31 -31.17
N GLU A 129 3.84 6.72 -30.72
CA GLU A 129 4.89 6.18 -31.60
C GLU A 129 4.37 5.02 -32.46
N MET A 130 3.58 4.12 -31.87
CA MET A 130 2.93 3.01 -32.58
C MET A 130 1.96 3.51 -33.64
N THR A 131 1.11 4.50 -33.30
CA THR A 131 0.17 5.11 -34.26
C THR A 131 0.89 5.69 -35.48
N ARG A 132 2.02 6.39 -35.27
CA ARG A 132 2.84 6.93 -36.37
C ARG A 132 3.47 5.83 -37.23
N ALA A 133 3.94 4.76 -36.59
CA ALA A 133 4.49 3.61 -37.31
C ALA A 133 3.42 2.92 -38.16
N GLU A 134 2.20 2.73 -37.62
CA GLU A 134 1.06 2.18 -38.36
C GLU A 134 0.68 3.03 -39.58
N GLU A 135 0.63 4.36 -39.42
CA GLU A 135 0.40 5.27 -40.55
C GLU A 135 1.49 5.16 -41.62
N THR A 136 2.74 5.00 -41.21
CA THR A 136 3.89 4.87 -42.13
C THR A 136 3.79 3.57 -42.92
N ILE A 137 3.56 2.45 -42.24
CA ILE A 137 3.33 1.13 -42.86
C ILE A 137 2.16 1.21 -43.83
N ARG A 138 1.06 1.86 -43.45
CA ARG A 138 -0.11 2.01 -44.33
C ARG A 138 0.23 2.78 -45.62
N ARG A 139 1.00 3.87 -45.52
CA ARG A 139 1.45 4.65 -46.71
C ARG A 139 2.36 3.81 -47.60
N GLU A 140 3.32 3.09 -47.02
CA GLU A 140 4.21 2.20 -47.78
C GLU A 140 3.44 1.08 -48.47
N GLN A 141 2.45 0.48 -47.81
CA GLN A 141 1.58 -0.53 -48.41
C GLN A 141 0.79 0.03 -49.61
N GLN A 142 0.26 1.25 -49.50
CA GLN A 142 -0.40 1.92 -50.62
C GLN A 142 0.55 2.14 -51.79
N GLN A 143 1.77 2.64 -51.53
CA GLN A 143 2.79 2.83 -52.56
C GLN A 143 3.18 1.52 -53.24
N ILE A 144 3.35 0.43 -52.48
CA ILE A 144 3.63 -0.90 -53.05
C ILE A 144 2.47 -1.37 -53.93
N GLN A 145 1.22 -1.14 -53.51
CA GLN A 145 0.05 -1.50 -54.31
C GLN A 145 -0.01 -0.71 -55.62
N GLU A 146 0.26 0.59 -55.60
CA GLU A 146 0.34 1.43 -56.79
C GLU A 146 1.46 0.98 -57.74
N MET A 147 2.65 0.66 -57.21
CA MET A 147 3.75 0.15 -58.03
C MET A 147 3.40 -1.19 -58.69
N ARG A 148 2.75 -2.11 -57.95
CA ARG A 148 2.27 -3.38 -58.51
C ARG A 148 1.26 -3.17 -59.63
N GLN A 149 0.33 -2.23 -59.48
CA GLN A 149 -0.64 -1.90 -60.53
C GLN A 149 0.08 -1.39 -61.78
N ARG A 150 1.02 -0.44 -61.64
CA ARG A 150 1.83 0.07 -62.76
C ARG A 150 2.64 -1.04 -63.45
N GLU A 151 3.23 -1.94 -62.67
CA GLU A 151 3.95 -3.10 -63.21
C GLU A 151 3.01 -3.99 -64.04
N THR A 152 1.81 -4.29 -63.54
CA THR A 152 0.83 -5.09 -64.28
C THR A 152 0.37 -4.41 -65.58
N GLU A 153 0.18 -3.08 -65.56
CA GLU A 153 -0.17 -2.30 -66.75
C GLU A 153 0.96 -2.31 -67.78
N LEU A 154 2.21 -2.17 -67.33
CA LEU A 154 3.38 -2.20 -68.19
C LEU A 154 3.56 -3.57 -68.85
N VAL A 155 3.39 -4.66 -68.08
CA VAL A 155 3.44 -6.04 -68.60
C VAL A 155 2.36 -6.24 -69.66
N GLN A 156 1.10 -5.85 -69.38
CA GLN A 156 0.02 -5.95 -70.36
C GLN A 156 0.28 -5.12 -71.63
N ALA A 157 0.86 -3.93 -71.49
CA ALA A 157 1.22 -3.10 -72.64
C ALA A 157 2.30 -3.78 -73.50
N LYS A 158 3.30 -4.40 -72.86
CA LYS A 158 4.36 -5.14 -73.54
C LYS A 158 3.85 -6.40 -74.23
N ASP A 159 2.94 -7.14 -73.59
CA ASP A 159 2.31 -8.32 -74.21
C ASP A 159 1.52 -7.94 -75.47
N ARG A 160 0.80 -6.82 -75.45
CA ARG A 160 0.09 -6.29 -76.64
C ARG A 160 1.06 -5.90 -77.75
N GLU A 161 2.17 -5.24 -77.42
CA GLU A 161 3.22 -4.87 -78.38
C GLU A 161 3.82 -6.12 -79.04
N ILE A 162 4.15 -7.14 -78.25
CA ILE A 162 4.65 -8.43 -78.75
C ILE A 162 3.64 -9.09 -79.69
N ALA A 163 2.36 -9.11 -79.33
CA ALA A 163 1.30 -9.68 -80.18
C ALA A 163 1.19 -8.97 -81.53
N LEU A 164 1.28 -7.63 -81.55
CA LEU A 164 1.29 -6.85 -82.79
C LEU A 164 2.52 -7.16 -83.66
N LEU A 165 3.70 -7.27 -83.06
CA LEU A 165 4.93 -7.63 -83.78
C LEU A 165 4.84 -9.06 -84.35
N GLN A 166 4.29 -10.01 -83.60
CA GLN A 166 4.07 -11.38 -84.07
C GLN A 166 3.10 -11.43 -85.26
N GLN A 167 2.03 -10.63 -85.25
CA GLN A 167 1.10 -10.50 -86.37
C GLN A 167 1.80 -9.97 -87.63
N GLN A 168 2.60 -8.90 -87.50
CA GLN A 168 3.35 -8.32 -88.63
C GLN A 168 4.38 -9.28 -89.22
N LEU A 169 5.02 -10.11 -88.39
CA LEU A 169 5.96 -11.13 -88.84
C LEU A 169 5.23 -12.28 -89.56
N GLY A 170 4.07 -12.70 -89.05
CA GLY A 170 3.24 -13.72 -89.69
C GLY A 170 2.79 -13.33 -91.10
N GLU A 171 2.49 -12.06 -91.35
CA GLU A 171 2.15 -11.56 -92.70
C GLU A 171 3.35 -11.57 -93.67
N LYS A 172 4.58 -11.41 -93.17
CA LYS A 172 5.80 -11.38 -94.00
C LYS A 172 6.35 -12.77 -94.30
N VAL A 173 6.02 -13.78 -93.49
CA VAL A 173 6.37 -15.17 -93.77
C VAL A 173 5.28 -15.78 -94.65
N GLN A 174 5.35 -15.50 -95.95
CA GLN A 174 4.63 -16.30 -96.94
C GLN A 174 4.99 -17.79 -96.72
N PRO A 175 4.00 -18.70 -96.65
CA PRO A 175 4.32 -20.11 -96.49
C PRO A 175 5.20 -20.54 -97.68
N PRO A 176 6.33 -21.23 -97.43
CA PRO A 176 7.06 -21.86 -98.53
C PRO A 176 6.11 -22.80 -99.25
N LEU A 177 6.12 -22.72 -100.57
CA LEU A 177 5.26 -23.46 -101.46
C LEU A 177 5.24 -24.97 -101.11
N PRO A 178 4.09 -25.65 -101.28
CA PRO A 178 3.95 -27.07 -100.96
C PRO A 178 4.72 -27.92 -101.99
N HIS A 179 5.99 -28.20 -101.73
CA HIS A 179 6.74 -29.23 -102.44
C HIS A 179 7.61 -30.03 -101.47
N LEU A 180 7.40 -31.34 -101.49
CA LEU A 180 8.20 -32.40 -100.86
C LEU A 180 8.12 -32.53 -99.32
N TRP A 181 7.10 -33.27 -98.91
CA TRP A 181 7.18 -34.12 -97.72
C TRP A 181 8.15 -35.28 -98.02
N ILE A 182 9.41 -35.17 -97.59
CA ILE A 182 10.29 -36.34 -97.51
C ILE A 182 10.01 -37.02 -96.17
N THR A 183 9.38 -38.18 -96.25
CA THR A 183 9.23 -39.13 -95.16
C THR A 183 10.60 -39.75 -94.86
N THR A 184 11.25 -39.35 -93.77
CA THR A 184 12.33 -40.17 -93.20
C THR A 184 12.29 -40.20 -91.67
N ASN A 185 11.99 -41.41 -91.20
CA ASN A 185 12.69 -42.12 -90.13
C ASN A 185 12.50 -41.68 -88.67
N THR A 186 11.56 -42.40 -88.04
CA THR A 186 11.83 -43.30 -86.90
C THR A 186 13.18 -43.11 -86.18
N LEU A 187 13.17 -42.38 -85.07
CA LEU A 187 14.17 -42.53 -84.01
C LEU A 187 13.47 -42.64 -82.66
N SER A 188 13.85 -43.71 -81.96
CA SER A 188 13.26 -44.28 -80.75
C SER A 188 13.05 -43.34 -79.57
N PRO A 189 12.01 -43.59 -78.74
CA PRO A 189 11.81 -42.91 -77.47
C PRO A 189 12.62 -43.62 -76.37
N HIS A 190 13.86 -43.19 -76.13
CA HIS A 190 14.59 -43.58 -74.92
C HIS A 190 14.54 -42.48 -73.86
N ILE A 191 13.56 -42.65 -72.97
CA ILE A 191 13.73 -42.70 -71.51
C ILE A 191 14.79 -41.76 -70.95
N VAL A 192 14.36 -40.56 -70.54
CA VAL A 192 14.89 -39.92 -69.31
C VAL A 192 13.70 -39.35 -68.55
N ARG A 193 13.09 -40.19 -67.70
CA ARG A 193 12.21 -39.77 -66.62
C ARG A 193 13.09 -39.17 -65.50
N PRO A 194 12.99 -37.88 -65.16
CA PRO A 194 13.47 -37.44 -63.87
C PRO A 194 12.48 -37.94 -62.80
N LEU A 195 12.91 -38.95 -62.04
CA LEU A 195 12.28 -39.35 -60.77
C LEU A 195 12.45 -38.21 -59.76
N PHE A 196 11.63 -37.15 -59.86
CA PHE A 196 11.42 -36.22 -58.76
C PHE A 196 10.08 -36.53 -58.10
N HIS A 197 10.16 -37.20 -56.96
CA HIS A 197 9.02 -37.58 -56.13
C HIS A 197 8.35 -36.31 -55.56
N PRO A 198 7.04 -36.07 -55.79
CA PRO A 198 6.37 -34.86 -55.32
C PRO A 198 5.95 -34.88 -53.84
N LEU A 199 6.34 -35.89 -53.05
CA LEU A 199 5.83 -36.10 -51.69
C LEU A 199 6.69 -35.52 -50.55
N LEU A 200 7.81 -34.84 -50.85
CA LEU A 200 8.70 -34.28 -49.80
C LEU A 200 8.81 -32.75 -49.81
N ARG A 201 8.05 -32.03 -50.66
CA ARG A 201 8.13 -30.56 -50.74
C ARG A 201 7.05 -29.81 -49.95
N GLN A 202 5.98 -30.45 -49.49
CA GLN A 202 4.92 -29.75 -48.75
C GLN A 202 5.19 -29.64 -47.24
N ASP A 203 5.81 -30.63 -46.60
CA ASP A 203 5.99 -30.60 -45.14
C ASP A 203 7.15 -29.69 -44.69
N VAL A 204 8.22 -29.60 -45.48
CA VAL A 204 9.37 -28.74 -45.15
C VAL A 204 9.01 -27.25 -45.23
N PHE A 205 8.13 -26.87 -46.17
CA PHE A 205 7.67 -25.48 -46.27
C PHE A 205 6.68 -25.10 -45.16
N HIS A 206 5.87 -26.03 -44.67
CA HIS A 206 5.02 -25.78 -43.50
C HIS A 206 5.82 -25.60 -42.20
N LEU A 207 6.89 -26.38 -42.01
CA LEU A 207 7.80 -26.24 -40.87
C LEU A 207 8.61 -24.93 -40.90
N LEU A 208 9.00 -24.44 -42.08
CA LEU A 208 9.64 -23.14 -42.25
C LEU A 208 8.69 -21.97 -42.01
N ARG A 209 7.40 -22.11 -42.33
CA ARG A 209 6.39 -21.05 -42.18
C ARG A 209 5.87 -20.89 -40.74
N GLN A 210 6.00 -21.91 -39.88
CA GLN A 210 5.52 -21.86 -38.48
C GLN A 210 6.55 -21.33 -37.46
N GLY A 211 7.72 -20.86 -37.88
CA GLY A 211 8.69 -20.23 -36.96
C GLY A 211 9.33 -21.18 -35.92
N VAL A 212 9.13 -22.50 -36.07
CA VAL A 212 9.62 -23.52 -35.14
C VAL A 212 11.16 -23.62 -35.18
N LEU A 213 11.78 -23.40 -36.35
CA LEU A 213 13.24 -23.37 -36.49
C LEU A 213 13.89 -22.20 -35.73
N VAL A 214 13.24 -21.04 -35.67
CA VAL A 214 13.77 -19.87 -34.94
C VAL A 214 13.77 -20.12 -33.43
N ARG A 215 12.78 -20.89 -32.92
CA ARG A 215 12.74 -21.28 -31.51
C ARG A 215 13.78 -22.36 -31.17
N LEU A 216 14.00 -23.33 -32.05
CA LEU A 216 15.04 -24.36 -31.87
C LEU A 216 16.45 -23.77 -31.90
N VAL A 217 16.73 -22.83 -32.81
CA VAL A 217 18.03 -22.14 -32.87
C VAL A 217 18.27 -21.27 -31.62
N ARG A 218 17.22 -20.66 -31.05
CA ARG A 218 17.33 -19.95 -29.76
C ARG A 218 17.60 -20.90 -28.59
N LEU A 219 16.99 -22.09 -28.58
CA LEU A 219 17.18 -23.06 -27.50
C LEU A 219 18.59 -23.66 -27.49
N VAL A 220 19.16 -23.95 -28.67
CA VAL A 220 20.53 -24.46 -28.81
C VAL A 220 21.59 -23.39 -28.47
N ARG A 221 21.24 -22.10 -28.50
CA ARG A 221 22.15 -21.01 -28.08
C ARG A 221 22.13 -20.73 -26.56
N LEU A 222 21.19 -21.32 -25.85
CA LEU A 222 21.00 -21.17 -24.39
C LEU A 222 21.46 -22.42 -23.60
N LEU A 223 21.84 -23.49 -24.31
CA LEU A 223 22.55 -24.66 -23.79
C LEU A 223 24.05 -24.53 -24.11
#